data_AF-A0A6I3FTV0-F1
#
_entry.id   AF-A0A6I3FTV0-F1
#
_cell.length_a   1.000
_cell.length_b   1.000
_cell.length_c   1.000
_cell.angle_alpha   90.00
_cell.angle_beta   90.00
_cell.angle_gamma   90.00
#
_symmetry.space_group_name_H-M   'P 1'
#
loop_
_entity.id
_entity.type
_entity.pdbx_description
1 polymer ?
#
loop_
_entity_poly.entity_id
_entity_poly.type
_entity_poly.pdbx_seq_one_letter_code
_entity_poly.pdbx_strand_id
1 'polypeptide(L)'
;MPVLGNILWVILWCFSALLWARFILEWVQQIAPQWRPRGVVLLIAEATYTVTDPPLRFLRRFIKPLRIGAVAIDLSWTLLLFGTYIAMSWVV
;
A
#
# COMPACT_ATOMS: atom_id res chain seq x y z
N MET A 1 25.93 8.61 1.86
CA MET A 1 25.16 7.46 2.37
C MET A 1 25.92 6.18 2.14
N PRO A 2 26.07 5.30 3.16
CA PRO A 2 26.62 3.96 2.97
C PRO A 2 25.80 3.20 1.91
N VAL A 3 26.43 2.29 1.17
CA VAL A 3 25.77 1.47 0.12
C VAL A 3 24.48 0.82 0.64
N LEU A 4 24.51 0.37 1.90
CA LEU A 4 23.37 -0.24 2.58
C LEU A 4 22.15 0.71 2.68
N GLY A 5 22.36 2.00 2.95
CA GLY A 5 21.30 2.99 3.03
C GLY A 5 20.61 3.20 1.68
N ASN A 6 21.38 3.25 0.59
CA ASN A 6 20.81 3.36 -0.76
C ASN A 6 19.95 2.15 -1.13
N ILE A 7 20.41 0.93 -0.81
CA ILE A 7 19.64 -0.29 -1.08
C ILE A 7 18.31 -0.25 -0.32
N LEU A 8 18.34 0.08 0.97
CA LEU A 8 17.13 0.17 1.79
C LEU A 8 16.17 1.24 1.27
N TRP A 9 16.70 2.39 0.86
CA TRP A 9 15.92 3.46 0.27
C TRP A 9 15.19 3.02 -1.01
N VAL A 10 15.88 2.31 -1.91
CA VAL A 10 15.27 1.78 -3.14
C VAL A 10 14.16 0.77 -2.81
N ILE A 11 14.36 -0.09 -1.82
CA ILE A 11 13.34 -1.05 -1.38
C ILE A 11 12.10 -0.32 -0.86
N LEU A 12 12.28 0.69 0.01
CA LEU A 12 11.19 1.50 0.55
C LEU A 12 10.46 2.27 -0.56
N TRP A 13 11.19 2.79 -1.54
CA TRP A 13 10.61 3.47 -2.69
C TRP A 13 9.76 2.52 -3.55
N CYS A 14 10.28 1.33 -3.87
CA CYS A 14 9.51 0.29 -4.57
C CYS A 14 8.26 -0.13 -3.78
N PHE A 15 8.39 -0.30 -2.46
CA PHE A 15 7.25 -0.62 -1.59
C PHE A 15 6.19 0.50 -1.59
N SER A 16 6.62 1.76 -1.55
CA SER A 16 5.75 2.94 -1.70
C SER A 16 4.97 2.91 -3.01
N ALA A 17 5.64 2.58 -4.12
CA ALA A 17 5.00 2.44 -5.43
C ALA A 17 3.92 1.36 -5.43
N LEU A 18 4.15 0.23 -4.75
CA LEU A 18 3.14 -0.82 -4.59
C LEU A 18 1.95 -0.36 -3.75
N LEU A 19 2.18 0.41 -2.68
CA LEU A 19 1.08 0.98 -1.89
C LEU A 19 0.19 1.90 -2.73
N TRP A 20 0.80 2.71 -3.61
CA TRP A 20 0.06 3.52 -4.57
C TRP A 20 -0.68 2.69 -5.62
N ALA A 21 -0.05 1.68 -6.20
CA ALA A 21 -0.71 0.75 -7.12
C ALA A 21 -1.93 0.10 -6.47
N ARG A 22 -1.81 -0.33 -5.20
CA ARG A 22 -2.91 -0.90 -4.43
C ARG A 22 -4.07 0.09 -4.28
N PHE A 23 -3.77 1.34 -3.92
CA PHE A 23 -4.78 2.40 -3.78
C PHE A 23 -5.56 2.62 -5.07
N ILE A 24 -4.86 2.68 -6.20
CA ILE A 24 -5.47 2.79 -7.52
C ILE A 24 -6.35 1.56 -7.81
N LEU A 25 -5.86 0.35 -7.54
CA LEU A 25 -6.63 -0.87 -7.76
C LEU A 25 -7.90 -0.93 -6.89
N GLU A 26 -7.84 -0.46 -5.65
CA GLU A 26 -9.00 -0.34 -4.77
C GLU A 26 -10.00 0.69 -5.30
N TRP A 27 -9.53 1.84 -5.79
CA TRP A 27 -10.39 2.86 -6.42
C TRP A 27 -11.04 2.37 -7.70
N VAL A 28 -10.29 1.69 -8.57
CA VAL A 28 -10.83 1.11 -9.81
C VAL A 28 -11.95 0.11 -9.49
N GLN A 29 -11.77 -0.73 -8.48
CA GLN A 29 -12.82 -1.67 -8.06
C GLN A 29 -14.05 -0.99 -7.45
N GLN A 30 -13.88 0.13 -6.74
CA GLN A 30 -15.01 0.90 -6.21
C GLN A 30 -15.82 1.58 -7.32
N ILE A 31 -15.14 2.11 -8.34
CA ILE A 31 -15.77 2.84 -9.46
C ILE A 31 -16.36 1.86 -10.48
N ALA A 32 -15.70 0.73 -10.73
CA ALA A 32 -16.12 -0.30 -11.67
C ALA A 32 -16.16 -1.69 -11.00
N PRO A 33 -17.20 -2.01 -10.20
CA PRO A 33 -17.29 -3.28 -9.48
C PRO A 33 -17.29 -4.53 -10.37
N GLN A 34 -17.71 -4.41 -11.63
CA GLN A 34 -17.64 -5.48 -12.63
C GLN A 34 -16.25 -5.71 -13.21
N TRP A 35 -15.31 -4.78 -13.00
CA TRP A 35 -13.94 -4.91 -13.47
C TRP A 35 -13.23 -6.02 -12.71
N ARG A 36 -12.60 -6.93 -13.47
CA ARG A 36 -11.74 -7.98 -12.92
C ARG A 36 -10.39 -7.89 -13.63
N PRO A 37 -9.27 -7.84 -12.88
CA PRO A 37 -7.95 -7.82 -13.51
C PRO A 37 -7.74 -9.12 -14.30
N ARG A 38 -7.19 -9.01 -15.52
CA ARG A 38 -6.91 -10.13 -16.42
C ARG A 38 -5.51 -9.98 -17.03
N GLY A 39 -4.90 -11.11 -17.39
CA GLY A 39 -3.58 -11.14 -18.01
C GLY A 39 -2.51 -10.50 -17.12
N VAL A 40 -1.69 -9.64 -17.70
CA VAL A 40 -0.58 -8.95 -17.00
C VAL A 40 -1.06 -8.12 -15.80
N VAL A 41 -2.24 -7.50 -15.91
CA VAL A 41 -2.80 -6.68 -14.81
C VAL A 41 -3.13 -7.53 -13.59
N LEU A 42 -3.55 -8.79 -13.79
CA LEU A 42 -3.79 -9.73 -12.70
C LEU A 42 -2.50 -10.05 -11.95
N LEU A 43 -1.41 -10.30 -12.67
CA LEU A 43 -0.10 -10.56 -12.07
C LEU A 43 0.37 -9.36 -11.22
N ILE A 44 0.24 -8.15 -11.75
CA ILE A 44 0.61 -6.91 -11.03
C ILE A 44 -0.27 -6.74 -9.80
N ALA A 45 -1.58 -6.92 -9.94
CA ALA A 45 -2.52 -6.80 -8.82
C ALA A 45 -2.20 -7.81 -7.72
N GLU A 46 -1.99 -9.07 -8.07
CA GLU A 46 -1.67 -10.13 -7.12
C GLU A 46 -0.32 -9.91 -6.43
N ALA A 47 0.72 -9.51 -7.16
CA ALA A 47 2.00 -9.14 -6.58
C ALA A 47 1.85 -7.95 -5.60
N THR A 48 1.10 -6.93 -6.01
CA THR A 48 0.83 -5.74 -5.20
C THR A 48 0.10 -6.13 -3.91
N TYR A 49 -0.97 -6.92 -4.00
CA TYR A 49 -1.72 -7.37 -2.83
C TYR A 49 -0.89 -8.27 -1.92
N THR A 50 -0.12 -9.20 -2.49
CA THR A 50 0.73 -10.12 -1.72
C THR A 50 1.78 -9.38 -0.89
N VAL A 51 2.41 -8.34 -1.45
CA VAL A 51 3.43 -7.57 -0.76
C VAL A 51 2.82 -6.59 0.25
N THR A 52 1.69 -5.96 -0.09
CA THR A 52 1.09 -4.90 0.75
C THR A 52 0.13 -5.44 1.83
N ASP A 53 -0.52 -6.58 1.63
CA ASP A 53 -1.50 -7.14 2.57
C ASP A 53 -0.92 -7.53 3.94
N PRO A 54 0.25 -8.18 4.06
CA PRO A 54 0.78 -8.57 5.37
C PRO A 54 1.05 -7.36 6.29
N PRO A 55 1.74 -6.28 5.83
CA PRO A 55 1.91 -5.06 6.61
C PRO A 55 0.58 -4.36 6.96
N LEU A 56 -0.36 -4.29 6.01
CA LEU A 56 -1.67 -3.70 6.25
C LEU A 56 -2.47 -4.49 7.27
N ARG A 57 -2.49 -5.82 7.15
CA ARG A 57 -3.16 -6.70 8.12
C ARG A 57 -2.55 -6.59 9.50
N PHE A 58 -1.23 -6.43 9.59
CA PHE A 58 -0.56 -6.18 10.86
C PHE A 58 -1.05 -4.88 11.49
N LEU A 59 -1.10 -3.77 10.73
CA LEU A 59 -1.61 -2.49 11.22
C LEU A 59 -3.10 -2.55 11.59
N ARG A 60 -3.92 -3.23 10.79
CA ARG A 60 -5.36 -3.42 11.05
C ARG A 60 -5.66 -4.16 12.36
N ARG A 61 -4.69 -4.89 12.93
CA ARG A 61 -4.83 -5.49 14.27
C ARG A 61 -4.85 -4.43 15.37
N PHE A 62 -4.13 -3.33 15.18
CA PHE A 62 -4.02 -2.24 16.16
C PHE A 62 -4.97 -1.09 15.84
N ILE A 63 -5.26 -0.87 14.56
CA ILE A 63 -5.96 0.30 14.07
C ILE A 63 -7.28 -0.15 13.45
N LYS A 64 -8.38 0.15 14.13
CA LYS A 64 -9.72 -0.13 13.60
C LYS A 64 -10.03 0.87 12.47
N PRO A 65 -10.67 0.44 11.37
CA PRO A 65 -11.13 1.37 10.33
C PRO A 65 -12.07 2.41 10.95
N LEU A 66 -11.79 3.71 10.76
CA LEU A 66 -12.72 4.75 11.19
C LEU A 66 -13.87 4.81 10.18
N ARG A 67 -15.09 4.66 10.70
CA ARG A 67 -16.33 4.87 9.95
C ARG A 67 -16.84 6.26 10.30
N ILE A 68 -16.96 7.12 9.30
CA ILE A 68 -17.54 8.46 9.46
C ILE A 68 -18.85 8.47 8.67
N GLY A 69 -19.97 8.34 9.38
CA GLY A 69 -21.29 8.19 8.76
C GLY A 69 -21.39 6.91 7.91
N ALA A 70 -21.69 7.08 6.62
CA ALA A 70 -21.78 5.96 5.66
C ALA A 70 -20.44 5.59 5.00
N VAL A 71 -19.37 6.38 5.20
CA VAL A 71 -18.07 6.17 4.54
C VAL A 71 -17.08 5.56 5.54
N ALA A 72 -16.44 4.46 5.14
CA ALA A 72 -15.33 3.87 5.87
C ALA A 72 -14.00 4.36 5.27
N ILE A 73 -13.13 4.94 6.08
CA ILE A 73 -11.80 5.38 5.66
C ILE A 73 -10.77 4.35 6.15
N ASP A 74 -9.99 3.78 5.22
CA ASP A 74 -8.91 2.87 5.57
C ASP A 74 -7.67 3.64 6.02
N LEU A 75 -7.59 3.91 7.32
CA LEU A 75 -6.42 4.53 7.96
C LEU A 75 -5.20 3.64 7.93
N SER A 76 -5.36 2.32 7.81
CA SER A 76 -4.24 1.40 7.87
C SER A 76 -3.36 1.59 6.64
N TRP A 77 -3.97 1.77 5.47
CA TRP A 77 -3.24 2.11 4.24
C TRP A 77 -2.53 3.45 4.36
N THR A 78 -3.26 4.49 4.79
CA THR A 78 -2.72 5.85 4.94
C THR A 78 -1.53 5.87 5.90
N LEU A 79 -1.67 5.24 7.08
CA LEU A 79 -0.60 5.19 8.07
C LEU A 79 0.60 4.36 7.62
N LEU A 80 0.38 3.27 6.89
CA LEU A 80 1.47 2.49 6.32
C LEU A 80 2.26 3.32 5.30
N LEU A 81 1.57 4.07 4.44
CA LEU A 81 2.19 4.95 3.45
C LEU A 81 3.00 6.05 4.14
N PHE A 82 2.40 6.77 5.10
CA PHE A 82 3.10 7.80 5.87
C PHE A 82 4.28 7.22 6.64
N GLY A 83 4.11 6.07 7.30
CA GLY A 83 5.19 5.37 8.00
C GLY A 83 6.34 5.00 7.08
N THR A 84 6.04 4.58 5.84
CA THR A 84 7.04 4.27 4.82
C THR A 84 7.81 5.51 4.39
N TYR A 85 7.12 6.64 4.14
CA TYR A 85 7.78 7.90 3.80
C TYR A 85 8.62 8.47 4.95
N ILE A 86 8.14 8.34 6.18
CA ILE A 86 8.91 8.70 7.37
C ILE A 86 10.18 7.83 7.41
N ALA A 87 10.05 6.51 7.33
CA ALA A 87 11.19 5.59 7.31
C ALA A 87 12.19 5.93 6.19
N MET A 88 11.70 6.25 5.00
CA MET A 88 12.52 6.67 3.86
C MET A 88 13.28 7.97 4.14
N SER A 89 12.64 8.94 4.81
CA SER A 89 13.29 10.20 5.23
C SER A 89 14.41 10.00 6.25
N TRP A 90 14.37 8.95 7.08
CA TRP A 90 15.44 8.63 8.03
C TRP A 90 16.64 7.93 7.37
N VAL A 91 16.43 7.34 6.19
CA VAL A 91 17.46 6.59 5.43
C VAL A 91 18.25 7.51 4.49
N VAL A 92 17.67 8.64 4.09
CA VAL A 92 18.31 9.73 3.32
C VAL A 92 19.19 10.59 4.21
#